data_AF-A0ABD0QEX5-F1
#
_entry.id   AF-A0ABD0QEX5-F1
#
_cell.length_a   1.000
_cell.length_b   1.000
_cell.length_c   1.000
_cell.angle_alpha   90.00
_cell.angle_beta   90.00
_cell.angle_gamma   90.00
#
_symmetry.space_group_name_H-M   'P 1'
#
loop_
_entity.id
_entity.type
_entity.pdbx_description
1 polymer ?
#
loop_
_entity_poly.entity_id
_entity_poly.type
_entity_poly.pdbx_seq_one_letter_code
_entity_poly.pdbx_strand_id
1 'polypeptide(L)'
;EEGPNEGLTERSLQDAQRLYLMNDVVQPVSVDPLVWQDDVRFSKLVVDIVQGQDTLHHVMYIGTEYGTILKALATTNKSLQGCYLEEMQLFPPGLREPILSLQILHSDRTLFVGLNDRVLKIPLA
;
A
#
# COMPACT_ATOMS: atom_id res chain seq x y z
N GLU A 1 21.50 7.09 26.71
CA GLU A 1 20.40 6.20 27.11
C GLU A 1 20.44 5.03 26.15
N GLU A 2 20.66 3.82 26.67
CA GLU A 2 20.72 2.62 25.84
C GLU A 2 19.33 2.35 25.27
N GLY A 3 19.25 2.14 23.95
CA GLY A 3 17.98 1.87 23.28
C GLY A 3 17.47 0.48 23.67
N PRO A 4 16.15 0.22 23.60
CA PRO A 4 15.57 -1.07 23.97
C PRO A 4 16.08 -2.27 23.15
N ASN A 5 16.88 -2.02 22.12
CA ASN A 5 17.43 -3.03 21.21
C ASN A 5 18.97 -3.16 21.28
N GLU A 6 19.63 -2.48 22.21
CA GLU A 6 21.08 -2.52 22.35
C GLU A 6 21.55 -3.90 22.85
N GLY A 7 22.55 -4.49 22.19
CA GLY A 7 23.04 -5.85 22.50
C GLY A 7 22.14 -7.01 22.06
N LEU A 8 20.88 -6.78 21.69
CA LEU A 8 19.93 -7.83 21.29
C LEU A 8 20.17 -8.42 19.89
N THR A 9 21.08 -7.81 19.12
CA THR A 9 21.43 -8.24 17.76
C THR A 9 22.91 -8.62 17.62
N GLU A 10 23.62 -8.80 18.73
CA GLU A 10 24.99 -9.31 18.67
C GLU A 10 24.98 -10.75 18.15
N ARG A 11 25.63 -10.92 17.00
CA ARG A 11 25.68 -12.19 16.29
C ARG A 11 27.08 -12.41 15.75
N SER A 12 27.57 -13.65 15.91
CA SER A 12 28.83 -14.06 15.29
C SER A 12 28.78 -13.82 13.78
N LEU A 13 29.86 -13.26 13.21
CA LEU A 13 29.96 -13.01 11.77
C LEU A 13 29.79 -14.30 10.95
N GLN A 14 30.29 -15.44 11.46
CA GLN A 14 30.13 -16.74 10.81
C GLN A 14 28.66 -17.15 10.72
N ASP A 15 27.89 -16.88 11.78
CA ASP A 15 26.46 -17.19 11.80
C ASP A 15 25.69 -16.20 10.93
N ALA A 16 26.03 -14.91 10.96
CA ALA A 16 25.41 -13.90 10.10
C ALA A 16 25.62 -14.20 8.60
N GLN A 17 26.76 -14.80 8.24
CA GLN A 17 27.06 -15.25 6.88
C GLN A 17 26.37 -16.56 6.48
N ARG A 18 25.74 -17.26 7.42
CA ARG A 18 25.13 -18.58 7.18
C ARG A 18 23.61 -18.61 7.36
N LEU A 19 23.07 -17.97 8.40
CA LEU A 19 21.62 -17.98 8.67
C LEU A 19 21.03 -16.59 8.38
N TYR A 20 20.68 -16.38 7.12
CA TYR A 20 20.12 -15.11 6.64
C TYR A 20 18.66 -14.89 7.04
N LEU A 21 17.92 -15.96 7.33
CA LEU A 21 16.50 -15.92 7.66
C LEU A 21 16.29 -16.03 9.17
N MET A 22 15.35 -15.25 9.68
CA MET A 22 14.88 -15.35 11.06
C MET A 22 13.97 -16.58 11.20
N ASN A 23 13.99 -17.18 12.39
CA ASN A 23 13.11 -18.31 12.69
C ASN A 23 11.65 -17.87 12.80
N ASP A 24 11.42 -16.71 13.42
CA ASP A 24 10.08 -16.24 13.73
C ASP A 24 9.53 -15.40 12.57
N VAL A 25 8.23 -15.59 12.30
CA VAL A 25 7.51 -14.85 11.27
C VAL A 25 7.04 -13.49 11.79
N VAL A 26 7.04 -12.48 10.92
CA VAL A 26 6.43 -11.18 11.24
C VAL A 26 4.92 -11.32 11.09
N GLN A 27 4.19 -11.17 12.19
CA GLN A 27 2.73 -11.19 12.17
C GLN A 27 2.17 -9.84 11.73
N PRO A 28 1.13 -9.80 10.87
CA PRO A 28 0.39 -8.58 10.61
C PRO A 28 -0.32 -8.10 11.88
N VAL A 29 -0.72 -6.82 11.89
CA VAL A 29 -1.45 -6.21 13.02
C VAL A 29 -2.80 -6.90 13.29
N SER A 30 -3.42 -7.47 12.26
CA SER A 30 -4.66 -8.24 12.34
C SER A 30 -4.59 -9.52 11.53
N VAL A 31 -5.35 -10.54 11.94
CA VAL A 31 -5.47 -11.82 11.21
C VAL A 31 -6.04 -11.59 9.81
N ASP A 32 -7.12 -10.81 9.74
CA ASP A 32 -7.72 -10.49 8.45
C ASP A 32 -7.01 -9.29 7.80
N PRO A 33 -6.73 -9.34 6.49
CA PRO A 33 -6.17 -8.20 5.77
C PRO A 33 -7.19 -7.06 5.70
N LEU A 34 -6.69 -5.82 5.68
CA LEU A 34 -7.54 -4.62 5.61
C LEU A 34 -8.36 -4.57 4.31
N VAL A 35 -7.75 -5.01 3.20
CA VAL A 35 -8.35 -5.08 1.87
C VAL A 35 -7.86 -6.34 1.18
N TRP A 36 -8.77 -7.06 0.52
CA TRP A 36 -8.47 -8.24 -0.30
C TRP A 36 -9.54 -8.37 -1.40
N GLN A 37 -9.15 -8.88 -2.56
CA GLN A 37 -10.03 -9.09 -3.70
C GLN A 37 -9.60 -10.36 -4.45
N ASP A 38 -10.57 -11.17 -4.86
CA ASP A 38 -10.32 -12.31 -5.73
C ASP A 38 -9.97 -11.86 -7.16
N ASP A 39 -9.16 -12.64 -7.86
CA ASP A 39 -8.79 -12.47 -9.28
C ASP A 39 -8.13 -11.12 -9.66
N VAL A 40 -7.73 -10.31 -8.68
CA VAL A 40 -7.02 -9.04 -8.90
C VAL A 40 -5.63 -9.09 -8.30
N ARG A 41 -4.64 -8.70 -9.08
CA ARG A 41 -3.24 -8.60 -8.64
C ARG A 41 -2.87 -7.15 -8.35
N PHE A 42 -2.78 -6.82 -7.07
CA PHE A 42 -2.27 -5.54 -6.60
C PHE A 42 -0.76 -5.44 -6.86
N SER A 43 -0.28 -4.26 -7.21
CA SER A 43 1.09 -4.03 -7.69
C SER A 43 1.79 -2.84 -7.05
N LYS A 44 1.04 -1.80 -6.67
CA LYS A 44 1.53 -0.57 -6.03
C LYS A 44 0.55 -0.12 -4.96
N LEU A 45 1.06 0.53 -3.92
CA LEU A 45 0.26 1.05 -2.82
C LEU A 45 0.83 2.40 -2.39
N VAL A 46 -0.04 3.37 -2.19
CA VAL A 46 0.25 4.59 -1.46
C VAL A 46 -0.93 4.89 -0.53
N VAL A 47 -0.66 5.46 0.63
CA VAL A 47 -1.68 5.75 1.64
C VAL A 47 -1.69 7.25 1.90
N ASP A 48 -2.88 7.82 1.90
CA ASP A 48 -3.15 9.20 2.29
C ASP A 48 -3.86 9.23 3.65
N ILE A 49 -3.75 10.35 4.37
CA ILE A 49 -4.48 10.62 5.61
C ILE A 49 -5.45 11.75 5.33
N VAL A 50 -6.74 11.42 5.29
CA VAL A 50 -7.81 12.39 4.99
C VAL A 50 -8.60 12.71 6.25
N GLN A 51 -8.97 13.98 6.40
CA GLN A 51 -9.85 14.43 7.47
C GLN A 51 -11.30 14.12 7.10
N GLY A 52 -11.91 13.16 7.82
CA GLY A 52 -13.35 12.96 7.81
C GLY A 52 -14.07 13.98 8.70
N GLN A 53 -15.35 13.76 8.97
CA GLN A 53 -16.15 14.68 9.78
C GLN A 53 -15.55 14.89 11.18
N ASP A 54 -15.22 13.79 11.88
CA ASP A 54 -14.73 13.83 13.26
C ASP A 54 -13.41 13.09 13.46
N THR A 55 -12.96 12.31 12.47
CA THR A 55 -11.79 11.44 12.60
C THR A 55 -10.92 11.47 11.35
N LEU A 56 -9.63 11.19 11.53
CA LEU A 56 -8.70 10.98 10.43
C LEU A 56 -8.86 9.56 9.89
N HIS A 57 -8.80 9.42 8.58
CA HIS A 57 -8.92 8.14 7.90
C HIS A 57 -7.68 7.89 7.04
N HIS A 58 -7.15 6.67 7.13
CA HIS A 58 -6.15 6.19 6.18
C HIS A 58 -6.87 5.69 4.92
N VAL A 59 -6.60 6.32 3.78
CA VAL A 59 -7.15 5.93 2.49
C VAL A 59 -6.04 5.36 1.64
N MET A 60 -6.23 4.13 1.18
CA MET A 60 -5.28 3.41 0.33
C MET A 60 -5.63 3.65 -1.14
N TYR A 61 -4.63 4.01 -1.93
CA TYR A 61 -4.67 3.98 -3.39
C TYR A 61 -3.82 2.80 -3.85
N ILE A 62 -4.48 1.78 -4.40
CA ILE A 62 -3.90 0.49 -4.75
C ILE A 62 -3.87 0.37 -6.26
N GLY A 63 -2.68 0.40 -6.86
CA GLY A 63 -2.50 0.14 -8.28
C GLY A 63 -2.52 -1.35 -8.57
N THR A 64 -3.10 -1.75 -9.70
CA THR A 64 -3.12 -3.15 -10.17
C THR A 64 -2.13 -3.38 -11.31
N GLU A 65 -1.86 -4.63 -11.64
CA GLU A 65 -1.11 -4.98 -12.86
C GLU A 65 -1.90 -4.76 -14.17
N TYR A 66 -3.18 -4.39 -14.07
CA TYR A 66 -4.09 -4.25 -15.21
C TYR A 66 -4.42 -2.80 -15.58
N GLY A 67 -3.80 -1.82 -14.93
CA GLY A 67 -4.00 -0.41 -15.26
C GLY A 67 -5.18 0.25 -14.54
N THR A 68 -5.54 -0.29 -13.37
CA THR A 68 -6.62 0.22 -12.51
C THR A 68 -6.04 0.69 -11.18
N ILE A 69 -6.62 1.73 -10.59
CA ILE A 69 -6.35 2.16 -9.22
C ILE A 69 -7.61 1.99 -8.38
N LEU A 70 -7.52 1.24 -7.28
CA LEU A 70 -8.58 1.09 -6.29
C LEU A 70 -8.36 2.05 -5.14
N LYS A 71 -9.39 2.80 -4.76
CA LYS A 71 -9.42 3.63 -3.54
C LYS A 71 -10.18 2.88 -2.47
N ALA A 72 -9.57 2.64 -1.31
CA ALA A 72 -10.18 1.88 -0.23
C ALA A 72 -9.84 2.45 1.15
N LEU A 73 -10.71 2.23 2.13
CA LEU A 73 -10.46 2.62 3.51
C LEU A 73 -9.57 1.58 4.22
N ALA A 74 -8.47 2.02 4.83
CA ALA A 74 -7.69 1.18 5.74
C ALA A 74 -8.33 1.22 7.13
N THR A 75 -9.16 0.22 7.44
CA THR A 75 -9.87 0.12 8.71
C THR A 75 -9.87 -1.31 9.24
N THR A 76 -9.66 -1.45 10.55
CA THR A 76 -9.81 -2.71 11.29
C THR A 76 -11.24 -2.91 11.79
N ASN A 77 -12.14 -1.95 11.53
CA ASN A 77 -13.55 -2.14 11.84
C ASN A 77 -14.12 -3.22 10.91
N LYS A 78 -14.48 -4.37 11.49
CA LYS A 78 -15.01 -5.52 10.77
C LYS A 78 -16.25 -5.21 9.93
N SER A 79 -17.07 -4.22 10.30
CA SER A 79 -18.24 -3.83 9.50
C SER A 79 -17.88 -3.03 8.25
N LEU A 80 -16.66 -2.48 8.17
CA LEU A 80 -16.15 -1.69 7.06
C LEU A 80 -14.93 -2.35 6.41
N GLN A 81 -14.67 -3.62 6.73
CA GLN A 81 -13.53 -4.34 6.18
C GLN A 81 -13.68 -4.50 4.66
N GLY A 82 -12.61 -4.25 3.92
CA GLY A 82 -12.66 -4.26 2.46
C GLY A 82 -13.57 -3.17 1.87
N CYS A 83 -13.77 -2.05 2.57
CA CYS A 83 -14.57 -0.94 2.06
C CYS A 83 -13.86 -0.27 0.87
N TYR A 84 -14.27 -0.66 -0.33
CA TYR A 84 -13.92 -0.03 -1.59
C TYR A 84 -14.75 1.23 -1.80
N LEU A 85 -14.06 2.34 -2.07
CA LEU A 85 -14.67 3.65 -2.30
C LEU A 85 -14.83 3.92 -3.80
N GLU A 86 -13.80 3.60 -4.58
CA GLU A 86 -13.75 3.95 -6.00
C GLU A 86 -12.79 3.03 -6.77
N GLU A 87 -13.08 2.83 -8.06
CA GLU A 87 -12.19 2.19 -9.02
C GLU A 87 -11.92 3.14 -10.19
N MET A 88 -10.66 3.51 -10.39
CA MET A 88 -10.21 4.37 -11.50
C MET A 88 -9.57 3.52 -12.59
N GLN A 89 -10.21 3.45 -13.75
CA GLN A 89 -9.64 2.83 -14.95
C GLN A 89 -8.82 3.86 -15.74
N LEU A 90 -7.52 3.61 -15.89
CA LEU A 90 -6.62 4.55 -16.56
C LEU A 90 -6.62 4.40 -18.09
N PHE A 91 -7.20 3.31 -18.59
CA PHE A 91 -7.18 2.93 -19.99
C PHE A 91 -8.59 2.55 -20.48
N PRO A 92 -8.87 2.70 -21.78
CA PRO A 92 -10.12 2.22 -22.36
C PRO A 92 -10.29 0.70 -22.18
N PRO A 93 -11.53 0.20 -22.21
CA PRO A 93 -11.80 -1.23 -22.13
C PRO A 93 -10.99 -2.03 -23.16
N GLY A 94 -10.36 -3.12 -22.70
CA GLY A 94 -9.56 -4.02 -23.54
C GLY A 94 -8.07 -3.69 -23.61
N LEU A 95 -7.66 -2.49 -23.19
CA LEU A 95 -6.24 -2.15 -23.02
C LEU A 95 -5.84 -2.29 -21.55
N ARG A 96 -4.76 -3.02 -21.29
CA ARG A 96 -4.22 -3.23 -19.94
C ARG A 96 -2.73 -2.93 -19.94
N GLU A 97 -2.31 -2.03 -19.07
CA GLU A 97 -0.90 -1.74 -18.84
C GLU A 97 -0.61 -1.69 -17.34
N PRO A 98 0.53 -2.21 -16.88
CA PRO A 98 0.86 -2.24 -15.46
C PRO A 98 1.19 -0.85 -14.93
N ILE A 99 0.76 -0.59 -13.69
CA ILE A 99 1.18 0.61 -12.96
C ILE A 99 2.58 0.38 -12.38
N LEU A 100 3.53 1.24 -12.79
CA LEU A 100 4.95 1.13 -12.44
C LEU A 100 5.32 1.93 -11.19
N SER A 101 4.59 3.01 -10.90
CA SER A 101 4.75 3.74 -9.65
C SER A 101 3.48 4.49 -9.26
N LEU A 102 3.30 4.69 -7.95
CA LEU A 102 2.29 5.55 -7.36
C LEU A 102 2.96 6.45 -6.31
N GLN A 103 2.71 7.75 -6.37
CA GLN A 103 3.19 8.72 -5.39
C GLN A 103 2.16 9.81 -5.16
N ILE A 104 1.99 10.22 -3.90
CA ILE A 104 1.13 11.35 -3.54
C ILE A 104 1.97 12.57 -3.19
N LEU A 105 1.68 13.68 -3.85
CA LEU A 105 2.09 15.00 -3.40
C LEU A 105 0.98 15.57 -2.51
N HIS A 106 1.14 15.39 -1.19
CA HIS A 106 0.13 15.75 -0.21
C HIS A 106 -0.21 17.25 -0.19
N SER A 107 0.77 18.12 -0.47
CA SER A 107 0.58 19.58 -0.49
C SER A 107 -0.36 20.06 -1.61
N ASP A 108 -0.39 19.34 -2.74
CA ASP A 108 -1.24 19.64 -3.91
C ASP A 108 -2.36 18.60 -4.08
N ARG A 109 -2.60 17.76 -3.05
CA ARG A 109 -3.56 16.65 -3.06
C ARG A 109 -3.60 15.92 -4.41
N THR A 110 -2.45 15.48 -4.88
CA THR A 110 -2.31 14.92 -6.23
C THR A 110 -1.66 13.55 -6.18
N LEU A 111 -2.24 12.59 -6.87
CA LEU A 111 -1.67 11.29 -7.14
C LEU A 111 -0.95 11.30 -8.51
N PHE A 112 0.33 10.98 -8.48
CA PHE A 112 1.14 10.73 -9.67
C PHE A 112 1.22 9.25 -9.94
N VAL A 113 0.98 8.87 -11.20
CA VAL A 113 0.95 7.48 -11.65
C VAL A 113 1.97 7.30 -12.76
N GLY A 114 3.01 6.49 -12.51
CA GLY A 114 3.99 6.14 -13.53
C GLY A 114 3.54 4.95 -14.35
N LEU A 115 3.55 5.13 -15.67
CA LEU A 115 3.29 4.11 -16.69
C LEU A 115 4.58 3.87 -17.50
N ASN A 116 4.52 3.00 -18.53
CA ASN A 116 5.70 2.65 -19.34
C ASN A 116 6.31 3.85 -20.08
N ASP A 117 5.48 4.74 -20.62
CA ASP A 117 5.89 5.82 -21.53
C ASP A 117 5.54 7.23 -21.02
N ARG A 118 4.80 7.34 -19.92
CA ARG A 118 4.29 8.61 -19.40
C ARG A 118 4.02 8.59 -17.90
N VAL A 119 3.78 9.77 -17.35
CA VAL A 119 3.32 9.97 -15.97
C VAL A 119 1.97 10.69 -16.03
N LEU A 120 0.97 10.17 -15.30
CA LEU A 120 -0.33 10.81 -15.15
C LEU A 120 -0.36 11.61 -13.85
N LYS A 121 -1.04 12.76 -13.88
CA LYS A 121 -1.36 13.60 -12.70
C LYS A 121 -2.86 13.49 -12.45
N ILE A 122 -3.26 12.93 -11.31
CA ILE A 122 -4.66 12.75 -10.91
C ILE A 122 -4.92 13.55 -9.63
N PRO A 123 -5.75 14.61 -9.68
CA PRO A 123 -6.18 15.33 -8.47
C PRO A 123 -6.98 14.41 -7.54
N LEU A 124 -6.73 14.49 -6.25
CA LEU A 124 -7.45 13.78 -5.21
C LEU A 124 -8.56 14.67 -4.65
N ALA A 125 -9.77 14.12 -4.58
CA ALA A 125 -10.92 14.72 -3.90
C ALA A 125 -11.01 14.23 -2.44
#